data_AF-A0A382XS31-F1
#
_entry.id   AF-A0A382XS31-F1
#
_cell.length_a   1.000
_cell.length_b   1.000
_cell.length_c   1.000
_cell.angle_alpha   90.00
_cell.angle_beta   90.00
_cell.angle_gamma   90.00
#
_symmetry.space_group_name_H-M   'P 1'
#
loop_
_entity.id
_entity.type
_entity.pdbx_description
1 polymer ?
#
loop_
_entity_poly.entity_id
_entity_poly.type
_entity_poly.pdbx_seq_one_letter_code
_entity_poly.pdbx_strand_id
1 'polypeptide(L)'
;MAISRAQLLKELLPGLNALFGLEYNRYGEEHKQIFETETSERAFEEEAKLSGFGAAPVKDEGSAISYDNAQEAWAARYNHETIAMGFSITEEAMEDNLYDSLSARYTKALARAMAYTKQVKGANILNRAFNASYTYGDGVVLCSTSHPLVSGGTNSNRPSTASDLNETSLEAAVIQISNWTDERGLLIAGKPKKLIIPPDLQFVATRLLKSEGRVGTADN
;
A
#
# COMPACT_ATOMS: atom_id res chain seq x y z
N MET A 1 0.53 32.49 -1.96
CA MET A 1 -0.32 33.68 -2.22
C MET A 1 -1.44 33.68 -1.20
N ALA A 2 -1.73 34.83 -0.60
CA ALA A 2 -2.81 34.97 0.38
C ALA A 2 -4.17 35.04 -0.35
N ILE A 3 -5.19 34.41 0.23
CA ILE A 3 -6.57 34.52 -0.21
C ILE A 3 -7.05 35.93 0.16
N SER A 4 -7.40 36.73 -0.85
CA SER A 4 -7.77 38.13 -0.68
C SER A 4 -9.28 38.34 -0.81
N ARG A 5 -9.77 39.45 -0.27
CA ARG A 5 -11.19 39.86 -0.36
C ARG A 5 -11.73 39.83 -1.79
N ALA A 6 -10.94 40.27 -2.77
CA ALA A 6 -11.34 40.31 -4.17
C ALA A 6 -11.67 38.93 -4.75
N GLN A 7 -11.06 37.87 -4.22
CA GLN A 7 -11.31 36.49 -4.66
C GLN A 7 -12.59 35.91 -4.05
N LEU A 8 -13.10 36.51 -2.95
CA LEU A 8 -14.21 35.99 -2.15
C LEU A 8 -15.46 36.89 -2.16
N LEU A 9 -15.52 37.88 -3.05
CA LEU A 9 -16.61 38.87 -3.13
C LEU A 9 -18.03 38.28 -3.08
N LYS A 10 -18.25 37.09 -3.66
CA LYS A 10 -19.56 36.41 -3.63
C LYS A 10 -19.86 35.69 -2.30
N GLU A 11 -18.83 35.28 -1.58
CA GLU A 11 -18.97 34.64 -0.27
C GLU A 11 -19.27 35.67 0.84
N LEU A 12 -18.98 36.94 0.57
CA LEU A 12 -19.17 38.09 1.48
C LEU A 12 -20.54 38.79 1.32
N LEU A 13 -21.35 38.42 0.33
CA LEU A 13 -22.65 39.04 0.08
C LEU A 13 -23.76 38.44 0.98
N PRO A 14 -24.56 39.27 1.70
CA PRO A 14 -25.69 38.79 2.48
C PRO A 14 -26.75 38.13 1.58
N GLY A 15 -27.24 36.95 1.98
CA GLY A 15 -28.31 36.22 1.27
C GLY A 15 -27.85 35.00 0.45
N LEU A 16 -26.58 34.60 0.57
CA LEU A 16 -26.09 33.36 -0.05
C LEU A 16 -26.69 32.13 0.65
N ASN A 17 -27.41 31.29 -0.10
CA ASN A 17 -28.16 30.14 0.42
C ASN A 17 -27.23 28.99 0.92
N ALA A 18 -26.14 28.69 0.21
CA ALA A 18 -25.17 27.68 0.61
C ALA A 18 -23.83 27.83 -0.13
N LEU A 19 -22.74 27.41 0.53
CA LEU A 19 -21.40 27.21 -0.06
C LEU A 19 -21.10 25.71 -0.02
N PHE A 20 -20.81 25.11 -1.18
CA PHE A 20 -20.62 23.67 -1.34
C PHE A 20 -19.38 23.34 -2.19
N GLY A 21 -18.89 22.11 -2.11
CA GLY A 21 -17.80 21.61 -2.97
C GLY A 21 -16.39 21.65 -2.37
N LEU A 22 -16.21 22.21 -1.18
CA LEU A 22 -14.93 22.11 -0.44
C LEU A 22 -14.83 20.83 0.39
N GLU A 23 -15.97 20.34 0.86
CA GLU A 23 -16.10 19.13 1.67
C GLU A 23 -16.96 18.12 0.92
N TYR A 24 -16.40 16.94 0.68
CA TYR A 24 -17.11 15.76 0.19
C TYR A 24 -16.88 14.63 1.18
N ASN A 25 -17.82 13.68 1.23
CA ASN A 25 -17.61 12.42 1.94
C ASN A 25 -16.32 11.78 1.43
N ARG A 26 -15.48 11.38 2.38
CA ARG A 26 -14.15 10.84 2.10
C ARG A 26 -14.22 9.33 2.24
N TYR A 27 -13.54 8.62 1.34
CA TYR A 27 -13.17 7.25 1.64
C TYR A 27 -12.23 7.25 2.84
N GLY A 28 -12.28 6.17 3.62
CA GLY A 28 -11.39 5.99 4.76
C GLY A 28 -9.92 5.97 4.34
N GLU A 29 -9.02 5.80 5.32
CA GLU A 29 -7.60 5.78 5.01
C GLU A 29 -7.17 4.46 4.31
N GLU A 30 -7.36 4.37 2.99
CA GLU A 30 -7.04 3.20 2.17
C GLU A 30 -5.59 2.73 2.26
N HIS A 31 -4.61 3.62 2.35
CA HIS A 31 -3.20 3.26 2.55
C HIS A 31 -2.97 2.39 3.80
N LYS A 32 -3.76 2.56 4.87
CA LYS A 32 -3.70 1.71 6.07
C LYS A 32 -4.23 0.30 5.85
N GLN A 33 -4.98 0.09 4.77
CA GLN A 33 -5.42 -1.25 4.36
C GLN A 33 -4.34 -1.98 3.57
N ILE A 34 -3.39 -1.26 2.97
CA ILE A 34 -2.33 -1.81 2.13
C ILE A 34 -1.05 -2.01 2.95
N PHE A 35 -0.71 -1.06 3.82
CA PHE A 35 0.55 -1.04 4.56
C PHE A 35 0.32 -0.96 6.07
N GLU A 36 1.24 -1.55 6.82
CA GLU A 36 1.37 -1.30 8.26
C GLU A 36 2.03 0.08 8.46
N THR A 37 1.65 0.78 9.53
CA THR A 37 2.16 2.11 9.83
C THR A 37 2.94 2.07 11.11
N GLU A 38 4.20 2.47 11.03
CA GLU A 38 5.10 2.61 12.18
C GLU A 38 5.48 4.07 12.40
N THR A 39 5.77 4.42 13.65
CA THR A 39 6.25 5.76 14.03
C THR A 39 7.76 5.78 14.09
N SER A 40 8.38 6.79 13.50
CA SER A 40 9.83 6.97 13.48
C SER A 40 10.19 8.40 13.88
N GLU A 41 11.29 8.54 14.64
CA GLU A 41 11.93 9.82 14.98
C GLU A 41 13.24 10.03 14.21
N ARG A 42 13.59 9.11 13.30
CA ARG A 42 14.88 9.06 12.61
C ARG A 42 14.78 9.67 11.22
N ALA A 43 15.90 10.11 10.65
CA ALA A 43 15.94 10.68 9.30
C ALA A 43 15.67 9.63 8.20
N PHE A 44 15.99 8.37 8.46
CA PHE A 44 15.70 7.22 7.61
C PHE A 44 15.53 5.97 8.49
N GLU A 45 14.80 4.99 7.98
CA GLU A 45 14.76 3.64 8.55
C GLU A 45 15.43 2.67 7.60
N GLU A 46 16.08 1.64 8.15
CA GLU A 46 16.75 0.61 7.38
C GLU A 46 16.35 -0.76 7.92
N GLU A 47 15.80 -1.59 7.04
CA GLU A 47 15.42 -2.96 7.34
C GLU A 47 16.39 -3.90 6.65
N ALA A 48 17.05 -4.74 7.44
CA ALA A 48 17.91 -5.81 6.95
C ALA A 48 17.18 -7.15 7.09
N LYS A 49 16.98 -7.84 5.97
CA LYS A 49 16.47 -9.21 5.97
C LYS A 49 17.62 -10.16 6.26
N LEU A 50 17.47 -10.97 7.30
CA LEU A 50 18.42 -12.03 7.64
C LEU A 50 17.99 -13.35 7.01
N SER A 51 18.94 -14.08 6.43
CA SER A 51 18.81 -15.50 6.12
C SER A 51 18.93 -16.30 7.41
N GLY A 52 17.90 -17.08 7.72
CA GLY A 52 17.89 -18.04 8.83
C GLY A 52 18.79 -19.25 8.58
N PHE A 53 18.51 -20.34 9.28
CA PHE A 53 19.20 -21.62 9.14
C PHE A 53 18.48 -22.54 8.14
N GLY A 54 19.21 -23.48 7.55
CA GLY A 54 18.62 -24.53 6.72
C GLY A 54 17.90 -25.62 7.54
N ALA A 55 17.33 -26.60 6.84
CA ALA A 55 16.75 -27.77 7.48
C ALA A 55 17.79 -28.50 8.35
N ALA A 56 17.42 -28.79 9.59
CA ALA A 56 18.29 -29.53 10.50
C ALA A 56 18.56 -30.94 9.93
N PRO A 57 19.84 -31.34 9.74
CA PRO A 57 20.15 -32.66 9.21
C PRO A 57 19.80 -33.75 10.23
N VAL A 58 19.47 -34.95 9.72
CA VAL A 58 19.35 -36.15 10.57
C VAL A 58 20.73 -36.47 11.11
N LYS A 59 20.84 -36.58 12.44
CA LYS A 59 22.10 -36.86 13.13
C LYS A 59 22.20 -38.36 13.42
N ASP A 60 23.25 -39.00 12.92
CA ASP A 60 23.56 -40.39 13.25
C ASP A 60 24.15 -40.52 14.66
N GLU A 61 23.96 -41.70 15.25
CA GLU A 61 24.47 -42.00 16.59
C GLU A 61 26.01 -41.93 16.62
N GLY A 62 26.55 -41.14 17.56
CA GLY A 62 28.00 -40.92 17.70
C GLY A 62 28.58 -39.76 16.86
N SER A 63 27.82 -39.16 15.95
CA SER A 63 28.29 -38.00 15.18
C SER A 63 28.24 -36.68 15.98
N ALA A 64 29.04 -35.70 15.57
CA ALA A 64 29.00 -34.34 16.12
C ALA A 64 27.75 -33.58 15.65
N ILE A 65 27.38 -32.51 16.37
CA ILE A 65 26.31 -31.60 15.96
C ILE A 65 26.80 -30.73 14.80
N SER A 66 25.95 -30.53 13.79
CA SER A 66 26.22 -29.61 12.68
C SER A 66 25.83 -28.18 13.07
N TYR A 67 26.69 -27.21 12.75
CA TYR A 67 26.44 -25.79 12.94
C TYR A 67 26.22 -25.14 11.57
N ASP A 68 25.18 -24.31 11.46
CA ASP A 68 24.89 -23.52 10.28
C ASP A 68 25.11 -22.03 10.58
N ASN A 69 25.37 -21.24 9.55
CA ASN A 69 25.68 -19.81 9.66
C ASN A 69 24.51 -18.96 9.16
N ALA A 70 24.10 -17.98 9.95
CA ALA A 70 23.19 -16.94 9.50
C ALA A 70 23.96 -15.92 8.61
N GLN A 71 23.31 -15.42 7.57
CA GLN A 71 23.86 -14.41 6.66
C GLN A 71 22.82 -13.33 6.38
N GLU A 72 23.25 -12.13 6.00
CA GLU A 72 22.33 -11.07 5.57
C GLU A 72 21.89 -11.32 4.13
N ALA A 73 20.58 -11.23 3.86
CA ALA A 73 20.01 -11.41 2.53
C ALA A 73 20.03 -10.10 1.74
N TRP A 74 19.43 -9.04 2.29
CA TRP A 74 19.47 -7.69 1.72
C TRP A 74 19.02 -6.63 2.72
N ALA A 75 19.39 -5.37 2.47
CA ALA A 75 18.92 -4.20 3.22
C ALA A 75 18.13 -3.25 2.31
N ALA A 76 17.02 -2.72 2.83
CA ALA A 76 16.28 -1.63 2.19
C ALA A 76 16.21 -0.43 3.13
N ARG A 77 16.40 0.76 2.56
CA ARG A 77 16.34 2.02 3.29
C ARG A 77 15.11 2.83 2.88
N TYR A 78 14.35 3.28 3.87
CA TYR A 78 13.20 4.15 3.71
C TYR A 78 13.57 5.57 4.14
N ASN A 79 13.40 6.53 3.24
CA ASN A 79 13.60 7.95 3.54
C ASN A 79 12.24 8.62 3.74
N HIS A 80 12.12 9.40 4.82
CA HIS A 80 10.89 10.14 5.10
C HIS A 80 10.76 11.34 4.17
N GLU A 81 9.59 11.50 3.55
CA GLU A 81 9.27 12.64 2.71
C GLU A 81 8.26 13.55 3.42
N THR A 82 8.58 14.85 3.55
CA THR A 82 7.69 15.82 4.19
C THR A 82 6.61 16.29 3.21
N ILE A 83 5.35 16.08 3.56
CA ILE A 83 4.19 16.65 2.85
C ILE A 83 3.72 17.88 3.62
N ALA A 84 3.90 19.06 3.05
CA ALA A 84 3.50 20.32 3.66
C ALA A 84 2.63 21.15 2.70
N MET A 85 1.59 21.77 3.25
CA MET A 85 0.71 22.68 2.54
C MET A 85 0.12 23.66 3.54
N GLY A 86 -0.03 24.92 3.16
CA GLY A 86 -0.61 25.96 3.99
C GLY A 86 -1.39 26.95 3.15
N PHE A 87 -2.27 27.70 3.80
CA PHE A 87 -2.96 28.84 3.20
C PHE A 87 -2.82 30.04 4.14
N SER A 88 -2.91 31.24 3.59
CA SER A 88 -2.98 32.49 4.36
C SER A 88 -4.20 33.28 3.91
N ILE A 89 -4.84 33.97 4.85
CA ILE A 89 -6.00 34.85 4.62
C ILE A 89 -5.56 36.27 5.00
N THR A 90 -5.95 37.28 4.23
CA THR A 90 -5.66 38.68 4.59
C THR A 90 -6.57 39.16 5.71
N GLU A 91 -6.12 40.13 6.50
CA GLU A 91 -6.86 40.66 7.64
C GLU A 91 -8.23 41.23 7.22
N GLU A 92 -8.27 41.96 6.11
CA GLU A 92 -9.49 42.55 5.57
C GLU A 92 -10.49 41.46 5.15
N ALA A 93 -9.99 40.32 4.66
CA ALA A 93 -10.83 39.18 4.30
C ALA A 93 -11.32 38.39 5.52
N MET A 94 -10.71 38.56 6.70
CA MET A 94 -11.24 38.05 7.96
C MET A 94 -12.23 39.03 8.60
N GLU A 95 -11.92 40.32 8.62
CA GLU A 95 -12.78 41.36 9.21
C GLU A 95 -14.10 41.55 8.45
N ASP A 96 -14.04 41.57 7.11
CA ASP A 96 -15.23 41.71 6.27
C ASP A 96 -16.05 40.41 6.19
N ASN A 97 -15.54 39.32 6.76
CA ASN A 97 -16.22 38.05 6.75
C ASN A 97 -17.28 37.98 7.85
N LEU A 98 -18.52 38.26 7.45
CA LEU A 98 -19.68 38.20 8.34
C LEU A 98 -19.93 36.81 8.95
N TYR A 99 -19.27 35.75 8.46
CA TYR A 99 -19.38 34.38 8.96
C TYR A 99 -18.01 33.83 9.36
N ASP A 100 -17.88 33.36 10.60
CA ASP A 100 -16.72 32.65 11.20
C ASP A 100 -16.39 31.28 10.52
N SER A 101 -16.70 31.15 9.23
CA SER A 101 -16.78 29.90 8.49
C SER A 101 -15.68 29.71 7.46
N LEU A 102 -14.97 30.76 7.05
CA LEU A 102 -13.97 30.67 5.98
C LEU A 102 -12.71 29.94 6.46
N SER A 103 -12.13 30.36 7.58
CA SER A 103 -10.98 29.67 8.18
C SER A 103 -11.28 28.20 8.47
N ALA A 104 -12.45 27.89 9.02
CA ALA A 104 -12.89 26.51 9.28
C ALA A 104 -13.11 25.66 8.01
N ARG A 105 -13.51 26.28 6.88
CA ARG A 105 -13.70 25.57 5.60
C ARG A 105 -12.38 25.31 4.90
N TYR A 106 -11.49 26.30 4.84
CA TYR A 106 -10.19 26.14 4.20
C TYR A 106 -9.26 25.22 4.99
N THR A 107 -9.36 25.14 6.32
CA THR A 107 -8.65 24.11 7.11
C THR A 107 -9.13 22.70 6.75
N LYS A 108 -10.44 22.49 6.60
CA LYS A 108 -10.99 21.19 6.15
C LYS A 108 -10.55 20.82 4.74
N ALA A 109 -10.52 21.78 3.82
CA ALA A 109 -10.04 21.58 2.45
C ALA A 109 -8.53 21.27 2.43
N LEU A 110 -7.74 21.97 3.26
CA LEU A 110 -6.31 21.72 3.43
C LEU A 110 -6.06 20.29 3.92
N ALA A 111 -6.76 19.87 4.99
CA ALA A 111 -6.65 18.52 5.53
C ALA A 111 -7.02 17.44 4.48
N ARG A 112 -8.02 17.71 3.63
CA ARG A 112 -8.40 16.79 2.54
C ARG A 112 -7.28 16.63 1.52
N ALA A 113 -6.71 17.74 1.06
CA ALA A 113 -5.66 17.68 0.05
C ALA A 113 -4.37 17.05 0.59
N MET A 114 -4.02 17.26 1.86
CA MET A 114 -2.94 16.50 2.52
C MET A 114 -3.22 15.00 2.56
N ALA A 115 -4.43 14.61 3.01
CA ALA A 115 -4.83 13.20 3.06
C ALA A 115 -4.82 12.56 1.66
N TYR A 116 -5.30 13.27 0.64
CA TYR A 116 -5.27 12.81 -0.75
C TYR A 116 -3.84 12.54 -1.24
N THR A 117 -2.91 13.47 -1.02
CA THR A 117 -1.51 13.28 -1.39
C THR A 117 -0.91 12.06 -0.72
N LYS A 118 -1.22 11.83 0.56
CA LYS A 118 -0.78 10.63 1.29
C LYS A 118 -1.32 9.34 0.64
N GLN A 119 -2.59 9.32 0.25
CA GLN A 119 -3.20 8.17 -0.44
C GLN A 119 -2.55 7.89 -1.78
N VAL A 120 -2.42 8.92 -2.62
CA VAL A 120 -1.85 8.78 -3.97
C VAL A 120 -0.41 8.26 -3.88
N LYS A 121 0.39 8.78 -2.95
CA LYS A 121 1.76 8.29 -2.74
C LYS A 121 1.79 6.84 -2.25
N GLY A 122 0.92 6.45 -1.31
CA GLY A 122 0.81 5.06 -0.87
C GLY A 122 0.43 4.11 -1.99
N ALA A 123 -0.64 4.42 -2.74
CA ALA A 123 -1.08 3.61 -3.87
C ALA A 123 -0.06 3.54 -5.02
N ASN A 124 0.81 4.54 -5.15
CA ASN A 124 1.83 4.58 -6.20
C ASN A 124 2.81 3.38 -6.15
N ILE A 125 3.04 2.81 -4.96
CA ILE A 125 3.85 1.60 -4.80
C ILE A 125 3.24 0.43 -5.59
N LEU A 126 1.93 0.21 -5.45
CA LEU A 126 1.22 -0.83 -6.22
C LEU A 126 1.14 -0.48 -7.71
N ASN A 127 0.92 0.80 -8.04
CA ASN A 127 0.88 1.25 -9.43
C ASN A 127 2.21 1.03 -10.17
N ARG A 128 3.33 1.04 -9.45
CA ARG A 128 4.69 0.81 -9.97
C ARG A 128 5.19 -0.62 -9.77
N ALA A 129 4.36 -1.53 -9.27
CA ALA A 129 4.78 -2.85 -8.83
C ALA A 129 5.49 -3.69 -9.92
N PHE A 130 5.20 -3.44 -11.19
CA PHE A 130 5.80 -4.13 -12.34
C PHE A 130 6.86 -3.31 -13.08
N ASN A 131 7.16 -2.10 -12.62
CA ASN A 131 8.04 -1.17 -13.34
C ASN A 131 9.51 -1.46 -13.01
N ALA A 132 10.28 -1.86 -14.02
CA ALA A 132 11.70 -2.22 -13.90
C ALA A 132 12.62 -1.11 -13.34
N SER A 133 12.20 0.16 -13.39
CA SER A 133 12.94 1.27 -12.80
C SER A 133 12.76 1.41 -11.29
N TYR A 134 11.86 0.63 -10.68
CA TYR A 134 11.57 0.64 -9.25
C TYR A 134 11.83 -0.75 -8.68
N THR A 135 13.09 -0.99 -8.31
CA THR A 135 13.52 -2.22 -7.65
C THR A 135 13.53 -2.05 -6.13
N TYR A 136 13.40 -3.15 -5.42
CA TYR A 136 13.38 -3.20 -3.96
C TYR A 136 14.64 -3.92 -3.45
N GLY A 137 14.66 -4.32 -2.18
CA GLY A 137 15.89 -4.75 -1.52
C GLY A 137 16.60 -5.96 -2.16
N ASP A 138 15.88 -6.85 -2.81
CA ASP A 138 16.44 -7.97 -3.57
C ASP A 138 16.94 -7.60 -4.99
N GLY A 139 16.88 -6.31 -5.35
CA GLY A 139 17.24 -5.80 -6.67
C GLY A 139 16.19 -6.03 -7.75
N VAL A 140 14.98 -6.47 -7.39
CA VAL A 140 13.90 -6.81 -8.33
C VAL A 140 12.67 -5.95 -8.08
N VAL A 141 11.80 -5.84 -9.09
CA VAL A 141 10.49 -5.16 -8.96
C VAL A 141 9.57 -5.86 -7.96
N LEU A 142 8.60 -5.14 -7.40
CA LEU A 142 7.70 -5.66 -6.36
C LEU A 142 6.96 -6.94 -6.79
N CYS A 143 6.47 -6.99 -8.02
CA CYS A 143 5.80 -8.17 -8.58
C CYS A 143 6.65 -8.82 -9.66
N SER A 144 7.31 -9.94 -9.34
CA SER A 144 8.24 -10.64 -10.20
C SER A 144 8.02 -12.15 -10.20
N THR A 145 8.44 -12.78 -11.30
CA THR A 145 8.50 -14.25 -11.40
C THR A 145 9.77 -14.84 -10.79
N SER A 146 10.70 -13.99 -10.34
CA SER A 146 12.02 -14.40 -9.89
C SER A 146 12.58 -13.40 -8.88
N HIS A 147 12.21 -13.59 -7.61
CA HIS A 147 12.87 -12.98 -6.46
C HIS A 147 14.02 -13.91 -6.02
N PRO A 148 15.29 -13.47 -6.11
CA PRO A 148 16.44 -14.30 -5.76
C PRO A 148 16.47 -14.61 -4.26
N LEU A 149 16.87 -15.84 -3.93
CA LEU A 149 17.09 -16.30 -2.55
C LEU A 149 18.58 -16.55 -2.30
N VAL A 150 19.00 -16.42 -1.05
CA VAL A 150 20.40 -16.68 -0.64
C VAL A 150 20.85 -18.12 -0.96
N SER A 151 19.93 -19.09 -0.91
CA SER A 151 20.18 -20.49 -1.31
C SER A 151 20.46 -20.69 -2.81
N GLY A 152 20.34 -19.65 -3.64
CA GLY A 152 20.51 -19.72 -5.10
C GLY A 152 19.23 -20.07 -5.87
N GLY A 153 18.13 -20.33 -5.17
CA GLY A 153 16.79 -20.50 -5.74
C GLY A 153 16.08 -19.16 -5.99
N THR A 154 14.81 -19.23 -6.41
CA THR A 154 13.96 -18.04 -6.56
C THR A 154 12.54 -18.32 -6.08
N ASN A 155 11.88 -17.28 -5.57
CA ASN A 155 10.44 -17.27 -5.34
C ASN A 155 9.75 -16.42 -6.40
N SER A 156 8.52 -16.79 -6.76
CA SER A 156 7.67 -16.00 -7.65
C SER A 156 6.46 -15.49 -6.88
N ASN A 157 6.03 -14.26 -7.12
CA ASN A 157 4.78 -13.70 -6.58
C ASN A 157 3.80 -13.23 -7.66
N ARG A 158 4.03 -13.62 -8.92
CA ARG A 158 3.10 -13.39 -10.04
C ARG A 158 3.11 -14.58 -11.02
N PRO A 159 2.08 -14.74 -11.86
CA PRO A 159 2.09 -15.77 -12.89
C PRO A 159 3.09 -15.43 -14.01
N SER A 160 3.66 -16.45 -14.65
CA SER A 160 4.56 -16.29 -15.80
C SER A 160 3.86 -15.75 -17.04
N THR A 161 2.59 -16.11 -17.21
CA THR A 161 1.68 -15.55 -18.21
C THR A 161 0.61 -14.75 -17.50
N ALA A 162 0.40 -13.51 -17.93
CA ALA A 162 -0.67 -12.67 -17.38
C ALA A 162 -2.03 -13.37 -17.55
N SER A 163 -2.81 -13.38 -16.48
CA SER A 163 -4.13 -14.00 -16.44
C SER A 163 -5.10 -13.03 -15.79
N ASP A 164 -6.32 -12.98 -16.30
CA ASP A 164 -7.39 -12.17 -15.72
C ASP A 164 -7.80 -12.72 -14.35
N LEU A 165 -8.41 -11.86 -13.53
CA LEU A 165 -8.96 -12.27 -12.23
C LEU A 165 -10.18 -13.18 -12.44
N ASN A 166 -10.02 -14.46 -12.11
CA ASN A 166 -11.05 -15.49 -12.16
C ASN A 166 -10.79 -16.55 -11.07
N GLU A 167 -11.67 -17.54 -10.96
CA GLU A 167 -11.55 -18.62 -9.95
C GLU A 167 -10.22 -19.35 -10.08
N THR A 168 -9.87 -19.83 -11.28
CA THR A 168 -8.64 -20.57 -11.53
C THR A 168 -7.38 -19.78 -11.22
N SER A 169 -7.33 -18.50 -11.61
CA SER A 169 -6.16 -17.65 -11.34
C SER A 169 -6.03 -17.31 -9.85
N LEU A 170 -7.15 -17.15 -9.15
CA LEU A 170 -7.16 -16.91 -7.70
C LEU A 170 -6.71 -18.15 -6.92
N GLU A 171 -7.23 -19.33 -7.25
CA GLU A 171 -6.83 -20.61 -6.64
C GLU A 171 -5.34 -20.88 -6.88
N ALA A 172 -4.86 -20.68 -8.11
CA ALA A 172 -3.45 -20.83 -8.45
C ALA A 172 -2.56 -19.88 -7.62
N ALA A 173 -2.99 -18.63 -7.41
CA ALA A 173 -2.27 -17.67 -6.58
C ALA A 173 -2.21 -18.09 -5.10
N VAL A 174 -3.32 -18.63 -4.55
CA VAL A 174 -3.37 -19.15 -3.17
C VAL A 174 -2.39 -20.31 -3.00
N ILE A 175 -2.38 -21.26 -3.94
CA ILE A 175 -1.45 -22.39 -3.94
C ILE A 175 0.00 -21.90 -4.04
N GLN A 176 0.27 -20.96 -4.93
CA GLN A 176 1.59 -20.38 -5.10
C GLN A 176 2.13 -19.76 -3.80
N ILE A 177 1.29 -19.02 -3.06
CA ILE A 177 1.67 -18.43 -1.76
C ILE A 177 2.05 -19.52 -0.74
N SER A 178 1.34 -20.66 -0.73
CA SER A 178 1.66 -21.78 0.16
C SER A 178 2.98 -22.50 -0.16
N ASN A 179 3.50 -22.31 -1.38
CA ASN A 179 4.75 -22.91 -1.84
C ASN A 179 5.97 -22.01 -1.65
N TRP A 180 5.82 -20.80 -1.09
CA TRP A 180 6.95 -19.92 -0.83
C TRP A 180 7.89 -20.51 0.20
N THR A 181 9.18 -20.46 -0.11
CA THR A 181 10.23 -20.85 0.82
C THR A 181 10.93 -19.64 1.42
N ASP A 182 11.58 -19.81 2.55
CA ASP A 182 12.51 -18.85 3.11
C ASP A 182 13.82 -18.81 2.29
N GLU A 183 14.76 -17.98 2.73
CA GLU A 183 16.07 -17.80 2.09
C GLU A 183 16.88 -19.11 2.00
N ARG A 184 16.57 -20.10 2.84
CA ARG A 184 17.27 -21.39 2.97
C ARG A 184 16.47 -22.58 2.42
N GLY A 185 15.32 -22.31 1.79
CA GLY A 185 14.49 -23.34 1.15
C GLY A 185 13.46 -24.02 2.06
N LEU A 186 13.25 -23.52 3.28
CA LEU A 186 12.19 -24.01 4.18
C LEU A 186 10.85 -23.42 3.80
N LEU A 187 9.79 -24.21 3.76
CA LEU A 187 8.44 -23.71 3.49
C LEU A 187 7.97 -22.71 4.56
N ILE A 188 7.42 -21.59 4.11
CA ILE A 188 6.80 -20.58 4.96
C ILE A 188 5.30 -20.88 5.05
N ALA A 189 4.72 -20.71 6.23
CA ALA A 189 3.27 -20.83 6.45
C ALA A 189 2.50 -19.60 5.90
N GLY A 190 2.71 -19.28 4.62
CA GLY A 190 2.06 -18.17 3.92
C GLY A 190 0.56 -18.44 3.77
N LYS A 191 -0.26 -17.47 4.20
CA LYS A 191 -1.73 -17.50 4.01
C LYS A 191 -2.22 -16.16 3.48
N PRO A 192 -2.96 -16.13 2.36
CA PRO A 192 -3.55 -14.90 1.87
C PRO A 192 -4.62 -14.40 2.85
N LYS A 193 -4.59 -13.10 3.18
CA LYS A 193 -5.53 -12.46 4.12
C LYS A 193 -6.44 -11.41 3.49
N LYS A 194 -5.97 -10.76 2.42
CA LYS A 194 -6.65 -9.61 1.81
C LYS A 194 -6.39 -9.60 0.31
N LEU A 195 -7.44 -9.33 -0.46
CA LEU A 195 -7.36 -9.09 -1.91
C LEU A 195 -7.53 -7.59 -2.17
N ILE A 196 -6.52 -6.97 -2.78
CA ILE A 196 -6.55 -5.56 -3.19
C ILE A 196 -6.85 -5.53 -4.69
N ILE A 197 -7.85 -4.75 -5.09
CA ILE A 197 -8.35 -4.70 -6.46
C ILE A 197 -8.51 -3.26 -6.95
N PRO A 198 -8.38 -3.01 -8.27
CA PRO A 198 -8.87 -1.78 -8.86
C PRO A 198 -10.41 -1.73 -8.82
N PRO A 199 -11.02 -0.53 -8.83
CA PRO A 199 -12.48 -0.36 -8.78
C PRO A 199 -13.23 -1.16 -9.87
N ASP A 200 -12.66 -1.26 -11.07
CA ASP A 200 -13.29 -1.93 -12.21
C ASP A 200 -13.51 -3.44 -11.99
N LEU A 201 -12.73 -4.06 -11.10
CA LEU A 201 -12.83 -5.48 -10.77
C LEU A 201 -13.73 -5.75 -9.55
N GLN A 202 -14.36 -4.72 -8.96
CA GLN A 202 -15.17 -4.86 -7.75
C GLN A 202 -16.25 -5.94 -7.87
N PHE A 203 -16.98 -5.97 -9.00
CA PHE A 203 -18.06 -6.93 -9.20
C PHE A 203 -17.55 -8.35 -9.44
N VAL A 204 -16.40 -8.51 -10.11
CA VAL A 204 -15.77 -9.81 -10.33
C VAL A 204 -15.28 -10.38 -8.99
N ALA A 205 -14.51 -9.58 -8.24
CA ALA A 205 -13.99 -9.97 -6.94
C ALA A 205 -15.12 -10.26 -5.93
N THR A 206 -16.17 -9.45 -5.90
CA THR A 206 -17.32 -9.67 -5.01
C THR A 206 -17.99 -11.01 -5.32
N ARG A 207 -18.12 -11.36 -6.59
CA ARG A 207 -18.69 -12.65 -7.00
C ARG A 207 -17.80 -13.81 -6.57
N LEU A 208 -16.49 -13.73 -6.85
CA LEU A 208 -15.53 -14.77 -6.50
C LEU A 208 -15.41 -14.99 -4.99
N LEU A 209 -15.51 -13.93 -4.18
CA LEU A 209 -15.31 -14.00 -2.72
C LEU A 209 -16.59 -14.26 -1.93
N LYS A 210 -17.77 -13.95 -2.49
CA LYS A 210 -19.05 -14.03 -1.77
C LYS A 210 -20.06 -15.00 -2.37
N SER A 211 -19.79 -15.64 -3.52
CA SER A 211 -20.67 -16.70 -4.00
C SER A 211 -20.44 -17.96 -3.17
N GLU A 212 -21.53 -18.52 -2.63
CA GLU A 212 -21.52 -19.85 -2.02
C GLU A 212 -21.50 -20.95 -3.11
N GLY A 213 -21.96 -20.62 -4.32
CA GLY A 213 -21.97 -21.48 -5.51
C GLY A 213 -20.81 -21.21 -6.47
N ARG A 214 -20.53 -22.18 -7.36
CA ARG A 214 -19.44 -22.11 -8.34
C ARG A 214 -19.87 -21.32 -9.57
N VAL A 215 -19.12 -20.27 -9.91
CA VAL A 215 -19.48 -19.35 -10.99
C VAL A 215 -19.52 -20.10 -12.33
N GLY A 216 -20.70 -20.16 -12.95
CA GLY A 216 -20.90 -20.85 -14.24
C GLY A 216 -21.41 -22.29 -14.15
N THR A 217 -21.83 -22.74 -12.95
CA THR A 217 -22.56 -24.01 -12.77
C THR A 217 -24.06 -23.76 -12.54
N ALA A 218 -24.87 -24.81 -12.63
CA ALA A 218 -26.33 -24.72 -12.43
C ALA A 218 -26.73 -24.38 -10.97
N ASP A 219 -25.78 -24.43 -10.04
CA ASP A 219 -25.95 -24.13 -8.61
C ASP A 219 -25.41 -22.72 -8.31
N ASN A 220 -26.07 -21.71 -8.86
CA ASN A 220 -25.72 -20.28 -8.70
C ASN A 220 -26.95 -19.45 -8.34
#